data_AF-A0AAJ2LWL7-F1
#
_entry.id   AF-A0AAJ2LWL7-F1
#
_cell.length_a   1.000
_cell.length_b   1.000
_cell.length_c   1.000
_cell.angle_alpha   90.00
_cell.angle_beta   90.00
_cell.angle_gamma   90.00
#
_symmetry.space_group_name_H-M   'P 1'
#
loop_
_entity.id
_entity.type
_entity.pdbx_description
1 polymer ?
#
loop_
_entity_poly.entity_id
_entity_poly.type
_entity_poly.pdbx_seq_one_letter_code
_entity_poly.pdbx_strand_id
1 'polypeptide(L)'
;MGFQKSVNQYLPPAVEGDFASSNPRHAVLASEGQLVAGSAGVIVGRFAWANSSGVVLNSGQGAPTGFVHREQQGLITAWLGEQTMLVPSGMAITLHNGGDFWAKNTVSVATISNPRLKAFASMLDGTMQFAASGSSPSALTLTASTATNVLTVTATSGVIQTGMLVTGAGVLANTYITGQLTGTAGSTGTYSLSTTPGTIASESMAATAYVETNYVLAGFSNGGTGAVGELVKITTGGK
;
A
#
# COMPACT_ATOMS: atom_id res chain seq x y z
N MET A 1 40.49 13.07 11.61
CA MET A 1 40.04 12.72 10.24
C MET A 1 39.52 11.30 10.30
N GLY A 2 38.20 11.08 10.27
CA GLY A 2 37.66 9.72 10.27
C GLY A 2 37.87 9.10 8.90
N PHE A 3 38.55 7.95 8.82
CA PHE A 3 38.59 7.17 7.59
C PHE A 3 37.18 6.72 7.20
N GLN A 4 36.92 6.64 5.90
CA GLN A 4 35.69 6.07 5.36
C GLN A 4 35.46 4.67 5.93
N LYS A 5 34.29 4.45 6.55
CA LYS A 5 33.96 3.20 7.26
C LYS A 5 33.25 2.15 6.39
N SER A 6 32.80 2.52 5.19
CA SER A 6 32.17 1.61 4.24
C SER A 6 32.29 2.11 2.80
N VAL A 7 32.37 1.17 1.87
CA VAL A 7 32.25 1.38 0.42
C VAL A 7 31.17 0.41 -0.06
N ASN A 8 30.20 0.91 -0.82
CA ASN A 8 29.22 0.03 -1.45
C ASN A 8 29.91 -0.77 -2.56
N GLN A 9 29.85 -2.10 -2.48
CA GLN A 9 30.45 -2.98 -3.48
C GLN A 9 29.73 -2.90 -4.84
N TYR A 10 28.45 -2.51 -4.82
CA TYR A 10 27.61 -2.41 -6.01
C TYR A 10 27.02 -1.00 -6.13
N LEU A 11 26.84 -0.56 -7.37
CA LEU A 11 26.11 0.67 -7.65
C LEU A 11 24.62 0.51 -7.27
N PRO A 12 23.93 1.60 -6.90
CA PRO A 12 22.49 1.55 -6.70
C PRO A 12 21.80 1.07 -7.99
N PRO A 13 20.87 0.11 -7.88
CA PRO A 13 20.26 -0.51 -9.07
C PRO A 13 19.35 0.45 -9.84
N ALA A 14 18.69 1.37 -9.14
CA ALA A 14 17.73 2.34 -9.67
C ALA A 14 17.27 3.29 -8.54
N VAL A 15 16.29 4.15 -8.82
CA VAL A 15 15.47 4.85 -7.84
C VAL A 15 14.11 4.13 -7.71
N GLU A 16 13.47 4.27 -6.55
CA GLU A 16 12.11 3.76 -6.32
C GLU A 16 11.13 4.32 -7.37
N GLY A 17 10.32 3.43 -7.96
CA GLY A 17 9.38 3.78 -9.03
C GLY A 17 9.94 3.65 -10.45
N ASP A 18 11.24 3.42 -10.63
CA ASP A 18 11.82 3.22 -11.96
C ASP A 18 11.37 1.89 -12.59
N PHE A 19 11.39 1.82 -13.92
CA PHE A 19 11.15 0.57 -14.61
C PHE A 19 12.30 -0.42 -14.39
N ALA A 20 11.96 -1.68 -14.12
CA ALA A 20 12.93 -2.75 -13.87
C ALA A 20 13.32 -3.55 -15.12
N SER A 21 12.62 -3.34 -16.24
CA SER A 21 12.88 -4.00 -17.51
C SER A 21 12.32 -3.20 -18.70
N SER A 22 12.51 -3.75 -19.90
CA SER A 22 11.89 -3.29 -21.15
C SER A 22 10.67 -4.13 -21.56
N ASN A 23 10.10 -4.93 -20.64
CA ASN A 23 8.85 -5.64 -20.89
C ASN A 23 7.69 -4.65 -21.11
N PRO A 24 6.57 -5.11 -21.72
CA PRO A 24 5.39 -4.27 -21.91
C PRO A 24 4.92 -3.64 -20.60
N ARG A 25 4.60 -2.35 -20.66
CA ARG A 25 4.10 -1.54 -19.54
C ARG A 25 2.65 -1.19 -19.86
N HIS A 26 1.76 -1.40 -18.91
CA HIS A 26 0.35 -1.10 -19.07
C HIS A 26 0.01 0.11 -18.20
N ALA A 27 -0.28 1.23 -18.86
CA ALA A 27 -0.76 2.44 -18.20
C ALA A 27 -2.28 2.38 -18.06
N VAL A 28 -2.80 2.97 -17.00
CA VAL A 28 -4.23 3.13 -16.78
C VAL A 28 -4.77 4.11 -17.81
N LEU A 29 -5.79 3.69 -18.56
CA LEU A 29 -6.50 4.57 -19.48
C LEU A 29 -7.41 5.50 -18.68
N ALA A 30 -7.14 6.80 -18.77
CA ALA A 30 -7.93 7.84 -18.11
C ALA A 30 -8.65 8.71 -19.14
N SER A 31 -9.78 9.30 -18.73
CA SER A 31 -10.43 10.34 -19.53
C SER A 31 -9.62 11.64 -19.51
N GLU A 32 -9.95 12.56 -20.41
CA GLU A 32 -9.28 13.86 -20.49
C GLU A 32 -9.33 14.61 -19.15
N GLY A 33 -8.19 15.17 -18.72
CA GLY A 33 -8.06 15.92 -17.46
C GLY A 33 -8.07 15.07 -16.19
N GLN A 34 -8.07 13.73 -16.30
CA GLN A 34 -8.01 12.83 -15.15
C GLN A 34 -6.59 12.39 -14.79
N LEU A 35 -6.49 11.70 -13.65
CA LEU A 35 -5.28 11.30 -12.95
C LEU A 35 -4.44 12.50 -12.52
N VAL A 36 -5.03 13.32 -11.65
CA VAL A 36 -4.37 14.48 -11.05
C VAL A 36 -4.08 14.19 -9.59
N ALA A 37 -2.88 14.54 -9.13
CA ALA A 37 -2.49 14.40 -7.73
C ALA A 37 -3.46 15.15 -6.80
N GLY A 38 -3.98 14.45 -5.79
CA GLY A 38 -4.87 15.04 -4.78
C GLY A 38 -4.16 16.03 -3.86
N SER A 39 -4.90 16.59 -2.91
CA SER A 39 -4.42 17.64 -2.00
C SER A 39 -3.19 17.24 -1.16
N ALA A 40 -3.06 15.96 -0.82
CA ALA A 40 -1.89 15.43 -0.12
C ALA A 40 -0.65 15.23 -1.02
N GLY A 41 -0.78 15.47 -2.33
CA GLY A 41 0.18 15.03 -3.34
C GLY A 41 0.17 13.51 -3.53
N VAL A 42 1.07 13.02 -4.39
CA VAL A 42 1.26 11.59 -4.66
C VAL A 42 2.75 11.26 -4.61
N ILE A 43 3.11 10.30 -3.77
CA ILE A 43 4.46 9.76 -3.62
C ILE A 43 4.69 8.70 -4.70
N VAL A 44 5.75 8.90 -5.48
CA VAL A 44 6.27 7.97 -6.48
C VAL A 44 6.82 6.71 -5.81
N GLY A 45 6.68 5.55 -6.46
CA GLY A 45 7.16 4.27 -5.95
C GLY A 45 6.15 3.51 -5.08
N ARG A 46 4.93 4.05 -4.97
CA ARG A 46 3.84 3.53 -4.16
C ARG A 46 2.63 3.18 -5.01
N PHE A 47 1.75 2.36 -4.47
CA PHE A 47 0.41 2.18 -5.02
C PHE A 47 -0.45 3.42 -4.78
N ALA A 48 -1.42 3.61 -5.66
CA ALA A 48 -2.35 4.72 -5.59
C ALA A 48 -3.75 4.34 -6.09
N TRP A 49 -4.73 5.11 -5.62
CA TRP A 49 -6.14 4.99 -5.95
C TRP A 49 -6.58 6.27 -6.64
N ALA A 50 -7.19 6.14 -7.81
CA ALA A 50 -7.92 7.20 -8.48
C ALA A 50 -9.39 7.12 -8.06
N ASN A 51 -9.96 8.24 -7.63
CA ASN A 51 -11.40 8.32 -7.40
C ASN A 51 -12.17 8.54 -8.72
N SER A 52 -13.50 8.55 -8.66
CA SER A 52 -14.37 8.75 -9.83
C SER A 52 -14.18 10.10 -10.53
N SER A 53 -13.63 11.10 -9.83
CA SER A 53 -13.31 12.42 -10.38
C SER A 53 -11.92 12.48 -11.02
N GLY A 54 -11.16 11.37 -11.03
CA GLY A 54 -9.81 11.31 -11.55
C GLY A 54 -8.74 11.88 -10.62
N VAL A 55 -9.05 12.09 -9.34
CA VAL A 55 -8.06 12.53 -8.34
C VAL A 55 -7.35 11.31 -7.75
N VAL A 56 -6.03 11.37 -7.69
CA VAL A 56 -5.15 10.28 -7.26
C VAL A 56 -4.61 10.55 -5.86
N LEU A 57 -4.67 9.53 -4.99
CA LEU A 57 -4.09 9.54 -3.65
C LEU A 57 -3.33 8.24 -3.41
N ASN A 58 -2.29 8.25 -2.56
CA ASN A 58 -1.65 7.02 -2.08
C ASN A 58 -2.46 6.30 -0.99
N SER A 59 -3.68 6.73 -0.71
CA SER A 59 -4.58 6.08 0.23
C SER A 59 -5.89 5.76 -0.46
N GLY A 60 -6.52 4.66 -0.11
CA GLY A 60 -7.80 4.26 -0.69
C GLY A 60 -8.34 2.98 -0.09
N GLN A 61 -9.41 2.45 -0.69
CA GLN A 61 -10.05 1.21 -0.27
C GLN A 61 -10.12 0.26 -1.47
N GLY A 62 -10.09 -1.04 -1.20
CA GLY A 62 -10.08 -2.06 -2.24
C GLY A 62 -8.81 -2.05 -3.08
N ALA A 63 -8.84 -2.72 -4.23
CA ALA A 63 -7.67 -2.85 -5.09
C ALA A 63 -7.17 -1.47 -5.58
N PRO A 64 -5.85 -1.21 -5.56
CA PRO A 64 -5.30 0.03 -6.09
C PRO A 64 -5.56 0.15 -7.58
N THR A 65 -5.73 1.38 -8.06
CA THR A 65 -5.88 1.68 -9.49
C THR A 65 -4.59 1.38 -10.25
N GLY A 66 -3.44 1.62 -9.60
CA GLY A 66 -2.14 1.27 -10.16
C GLY A 66 -0.96 1.65 -9.28
N PHE A 67 0.23 1.40 -9.79
CA PHE A 67 1.51 1.77 -9.23
C PHE A 67 2.00 3.09 -9.84
N VAL A 68 2.49 3.99 -9.00
CA VAL A 68 3.02 5.31 -9.41
C VAL A 68 4.48 5.13 -9.80
N HIS A 69 4.76 5.18 -11.10
CA HIS A 69 6.13 5.11 -11.59
C HIS A 69 6.83 6.47 -11.52
N ARG A 70 8.15 6.45 -11.62
CA ARG A 70 8.97 7.66 -11.60
C ARG A 70 9.04 8.31 -12.98
N GLU A 71 8.32 9.41 -13.15
CA GLU A 71 8.39 10.28 -14.35
C GLU A 71 9.26 11.54 -14.16
N GLN A 72 10.05 11.59 -13.08
CA GLN A 72 10.81 12.79 -12.68
C GLN A 72 9.95 14.03 -12.40
N GLN A 73 8.68 13.85 -12.03
CA GLN A 73 7.74 14.93 -11.67
C GLN A 73 7.81 15.34 -10.18
N GLY A 74 8.66 14.71 -9.38
CA GLY A 74 8.85 15.08 -7.98
C GLY A 74 9.46 16.47 -7.86
N LEU A 75 8.80 17.39 -7.15
CA LEU A 75 9.23 18.78 -6.99
C LEU A 75 9.53 19.10 -5.53
N ILE A 76 10.75 19.56 -5.26
CA ILE A 76 11.15 19.95 -3.90
C ILE A 76 10.56 21.34 -3.60
N THR A 77 9.45 21.36 -2.86
CA THR A 77 8.79 22.59 -2.42
C THR A 77 9.02 22.91 -0.95
N ALA A 78 9.55 21.96 -0.18
CA ALA A 78 9.90 22.16 1.22
C ALA A 78 11.16 23.04 1.36
N TRP A 79 11.10 24.02 2.26
CA TRP A 79 12.26 24.86 2.59
C TRP A 79 13.42 24.00 3.09
N LEU A 80 14.60 24.16 2.48
CA LEU A 80 15.80 23.33 2.72
C LEU A 80 15.61 21.83 2.40
N GLY A 81 14.64 21.48 1.55
CA GLY A 81 14.51 20.12 1.04
C GLY A 81 15.66 19.74 0.11
N GLU A 82 16.18 18.53 0.25
CA GLU A 82 17.31 18.03 -0.56
C GLU A 82 16.88 16.94 -1.55
N GLN A 83 15.77 16.26 -1.26
CA GLN A 83 15.21 15.20 -2.09
C GLN A 83 13.70 15.10 -1.87
N THR A 84 12.99 14.61 -2.88
CA THR A 84 11.58 14.27 -2.75
C THR A 84 11.17 13.21 -3.76
N MET A 85 10.19 12.40 -3.36
CA MET A 85 9.43 11.53 -4.24
C MET A 85 7.98 12.01 -4.38
N LEU A 86 7.63 13.13 -3.74
CA LEU A 86 6.29 13.70 -3.75
C LEU A 86 6.10 14.52 -5.04
N VAL A 87 5.10 14.12 -5.82
CA VAL A 87 4.49 14.94 -6.85
C VAL A 87 3.44 15.83 -6.17
N PRO A 88 3.56 17.16 -6.24
CA PRO A 88 2.63 18.08 -5.59
C PRO A 88 1.19 17.94 -6.08
N SER A 89 0.24 18.41 -5.27
CA SER A 89 -1.18 18.45 -5.64
C SER A 89 -1.42 19.20 -6.95
N GLY A 90 -2.38 18.73 -7.75
CA GLY A 90 -2.78 19.38 -9.01
C GLY A 90 -1.93 19.00 -10.21
N MET A 91 -0.83 18.25 -10.02
CA MET A 91 0.02 17.77 -11.10
C MET A 91 -0.55 16.49 -11.72
N ALA A 92 -0.32 16.29 -13.01
CA ALA A 92 -0.69 15.05 -13.70
C ALA A 92 0.10 13.85 -13.15
N ILE A 93 -0.54 12.69 -13.10
CA ILE A 93 0.00 11.42 -12.64
C ILE A 93 -0.28 10.35 -13.68
N THR A 94 0.74 9.54 -13.99
CA THR A 94 0.56 8.31 -14.76
C THR A 94 0.54 7.12 -13.81
N LEU A 95 -0.55 6.35 -13.81
CA LEU A 95 -0.66 5.10 -13.06
C LEU A 95 -0.43 3.90 -13.98
N HIS A 96 0.25 2.88 -13.46
CA HIS A 96 0.45 1.61 -14.14
C HIS A 96 -0.31 0.49 -13.44
N ASN A 97 -1.16 -0.23 -14.17
CA ASN A 97 -1.83 -1.44 -13.70
C ASN A 97 -1.12 -2.72 -14.19
N GLY A 98 0.00 -2.58 -14.92
CA GLY A 98 0.88 -3.70 -15.27
C GLY A 98 2.26 -3.25 -15.72
N GLY A 99 3.25 -4.13 -15.56
CA GLY A 99 4.65 -3.92 -15.93
C GLY A 99 5.63 -4.33 -14.84
N ASP A 100 6.90 -3.97 -15.05
CA ASP A 100 8.01 -4.31 -14.16
C ASP A 100 8.61 -3.05 -13.54
N PHE A 101 8.66 -2.99 -12.21
CA PHE A 101 9.08 -1.80 -11.47
C PHE A 101 10.06 -2.13 -10.36
N TRP A 102 10.92 -1.16 -10.03
CA TRP A 102 11.66 -1.14 -8.78
C TRP A 102 10.80 -0.52 -7.70
N ALA A 103 10.56 -1.28 -6.63
CA ALA A 103 9.78 -0.83 -5.48
C ALA A 103 10.60 -1.00 -4.21
N LYS A 104 10.39 -0.10 -3.24
CA LYS A 104 11.07 -0.20 -1.95
C LYS A 104 10.38 -1.25 -1.09
N ASN A 105 11.18 -2.15 -0.56
CA ASN A 105 10.69 -3.19 0.32
C ASN A 105 10.49 -2.64 1.73
N THR A 106 9.29 -2.80 2.30
CA THR A 106 9.00 -2.35 3.68
C THR A 106 9.16 -3.45 4.72
N VAL A 107 9.22 -4.71 4.30
CA VAL A 107 9.37 -5.88 5.17
C VAL A 107 10.53 -6.73 4.65
N SER A 108 11.30 -7.38 5.53
CA SER A 108 12.37 -8.25 5.03
C SER A 108 11.78 -9.44 4.27
N VAL A 109 12.32 -9.72 3.08
CA VAL A 109 11.95 -10.89 2.27
C VAL A 109 13.22 -11.58 1.82
N ALA A 110 13.63 -12.63 2.52
CA ALA A 110 14.93 -13.26 2.32
C ALA A 110 15.00 -14.15 1.05
N THR A 111 13.86 -14.53 0.46
CA THR A 111 13.82 -15.46 -0.67
C THR A 111 12.71 -15.11 -1.66
N ILE A 112 12.99 -15.37 -2.93
CA ILE A 112 11.98 -15.37 -3.99
C ILE A 112 11.36 -16.77 -3.98
N SER A 113 10.10 -16.88 -3.58
CA SER A 113 9.39 -18.17 -3.49
C SER A 113 8.81 -18.63 -4.83
N ASN A 114 8.53 -19.93 -4.96
CA ASN A 114 7.69 -20.49 -6.01
C ASN A 114 6.51 -21.27 -5.36
N PRO A 115 5.25 -20.85 -5.51
CA PRO A 115 4.80 -19.67 -6.25
C PRO A 115 5.30 -18.37 -5.61
N ARG A 116 5.39 -17.32 -6.42
CA ARG A 116 5.93 -16.01 -6.03
C ARG A 116 5.04 -15.34 -4.99
N LEU A 117 5.65 -14.70 -3.99
CA LEU A 117 4.91 -13.86 -3.04
C LEU A 117 4.20 -12.71 -3.77
N LYS A 118 2.98 -12.42 -3.33
CA LYS A 118 2.17 -11.30 -3.82
C LYS A 118 2.64 -10.01 -3.18
N ALA A 119 2.62 -8.93 -3.95
CA ALA A 119 2.73 -7.58 -3.42
C ALA A 119 1.37 -7.15 -2.88
N PHE A 120 1.33 -6.74 -1.62
CA PHE A 120 0.16 -6.18 -0.96
C PHE A 120 0.36 -4.68 -0.79
N ALA A 121 -0.64 -3.89 -1.18
CA ALA A 121 -0.64 -2.45 -1.04
C ALA A 121 -1.27 -2.03 0.30
N SER A 122 -0.62 -1.13 1.03
CA SER A 122 -1.19 -0.45 2.18
C SER A 122 -2.26 0.53 1.70
N MET A 123 -3.49 0.34 2.15
CA MET A 123 -4.62 1.23 1.93
C MET A 123 -4.46 2.60 2.61
N LEU A 124 -3.53 2.70 3.57
CA LEU A 124 -3.29 3.94 4.32
C LEU A 124 -2.35 4.89 3.60
N ASP A 125 -1.36 4.37 2.89
CA ASP A 125 -0.27 5.19 2.36
C ASP A 125 0.41 4.64 1.09
N GLY A 126 -0.09 3.54 0.53
CA GLY A 126 0.35 3.00 -0.76
C GLY A 126 1.67 2.25 -0.69
N THR A 127 2.27 2.12 0.49
CA THR A 127 3.46 1.27 0.68
C THR A 127 3.15 -0.18 0.37
N MET A 128 4.20 -0.95 0.14
CA MET A 128 4.06 -2.33 -0.30
C MET A 128 4.82 -3.28 0.62
N GLN A 129 4.20 -4.42 0.91
CA GLN A 129 4.82 -5.57 1.56
C GLN A 129 4.50 -6.85 0.79
N PHE A 130 5.24 -7.93 1.09
CA PHE A 130 5.04 -9.21 0.41
C PHE A 130 4.49 -10.27 1.36
N ALA A 131 3.53 -11.05 0.88
CA ALA A 131 3.02 -12.22 1.58
C ALA A 131 2.47 -13.26 0.60
N ALA A 132 2.06 -14.42 1.10
CA ALA A 132 1.41 -15.45 0.28
C ALA A 132 0.08 -14.94 -0.28
N SER A 133 -0.33 -15.43 -1.45
CA SER A 133 -1.65 -15.10 -2.02
C SER A 133 -2.77 -15.55 -1.08
N GLY A 134 -3.82 -14.74 -0.96
CA GLY A 134 -4.94 -14.95 -0.05
C GLY A 134 -4.64 -14.68 1.43
N SER A 135 -3.41 -14.30 1.78
CA SER A 135 -3.08 -13.91 3.16
C SER A 135 -3.55 -12.49 3.49
N SER A 136 -3.65 -12.17 4.78
CA SER A 136 -3.93 -10.82 5.28
C SER A 136 -2.72 -10.36 6.10
N PRO A 137 -1.69 -9.80 5.46
CA PRO A 137 -0.47 -9.44 6.16
C PRO A 137 -0.72 -8.28 7.14
N SER A 138 -0.03 -8.31 8.28
CA SER A 138 -0.21 -7.36 9.38
C SER A 138 -1.67 -7.22 9.85
N ALA A 139 -2.47 -8.29 9.74
CA ALA A 139 -3.84 -8.28 10.26
C ALA A 139 -3.84 -8.25 11.79
N LEU A 140 -4.65 -7.37 12.34
CA LEU A 140 -4.99 -7.31 13.75
C LEU A 140 -6.06 -8.35 14.06
N THR A 141 -5.95 -9.01 15.21
CA THR A 141 -7.03 -9.82 15.76
C THR A 141 -7.86 -8.95 16.71
N LEU A 142 -9.17 -8.92 16.48
CA LEU A 142 -10.13 -8.16 17.26
C LEU A 142 -11.10 -9.13 17.94
N THR A 143 -11.40 -8.91 19.21
CA THR A 143 -12.65 -9.43 19.81
C THR A 143 -13.70 -8.36 19.64
N ALA A 144 -14.68 -8.61 18.79
CA ALA A 144 -15.65 -7.61 18.40
C ALA A 144 -17.02 -8.17 18.06
N SER A 145 -18.03 -7.31 18.16
CA SER A 145 -19.40 -7.54 17.70
C SER A 145 -19.83 -6.41 16.77
N THR A 146 -20.90 -6.60 16.00
CA THR A 146 -21.50 -5.51 15.23
C THR A 146 -22.98 -5.33 15.55
N ALA A 147 -23.43 -4.10 15.45
CA ALA A 147 -24.84 -3.74 15.44
C ALA A 147 -25.03 -2.64 14.39
N THR A 148 -25.89 -2.87 13.41
CA THR A 148 -26.08 -1.97 12.25
C THR A 148 -24.77 -1.73 11.49
N ASN A 149 -24.22 -0.51 11.52
CA ASN A 149 -22.92 -0.13 10.95
C ASN A 149 -21.85 0.17 12.01
N VAL A 150 -22.09 -0.24 13.27
CA VAL A 150 -21.16 0.00 14.38
C VAL A 150 -20.45 -1.30 14.74
N LEU A 151 -19.13 -1.27 14.72
CA LEU A 151 -18.24 -2.30 15.26
C LEU A 151 -17.92 -1.96 16.71
N THR A 152 -18.22 -2.85 17.64
CA THR A 152 -17.84 -2.72 19.06
C THR A 152 -16.65 -3.63 19.32
N VAL A 153 -15.49 -3.05 19.63
CA VAL A 153 -14.25 -3.78 19.88
C VAL A 153 -13.95 -3.81 21.37
N THR A 154 -13.86 -5.01 21.95
CA THR A 154 -13.56 -5.24 23.36
C THR A 154 -12.12 -5.67 23.60
N ALA A 155 -11.42 -6.18 22.56
CA ALA A 155 -9.98 -6.42 22.59
C ALA A 155 -9.38 -6.25 21.19
N THR A 156 -8.13 -5.81 21.11
CA THR A 156 -7.36 -5.67 19.86
C THR A 156 -5.91 -6.07 20.10
N SER A 157 -5.30 -6.77 19.13
CA SER A 157 -3.87 -7.11 19.17
C SER A 157 -2.94 -5.95 18.80
N GLY A 158 -3.48 -4.81 18.36
CA GLY A 158 -2.70 -3.64 17.96
C GLY A 158 -3.55 -2.38 17.74
N VAL A 159 -2.98 -1.41 17.03
CA VAL A 159 -3.63 -0.10 16.82
C VAL A 159 -4.60 -0.15 15.65
N ILE A 160 -5.88 0.07 15.92
CA ILE A 160 -6.92 0.17 14.90
C ILE A 160 -6.84 1.53 14.21
N GLN A 161 -6.89 1.52 12.88
CA GLN A 161 -6.85 2.74 12.09
C GLN A 161 -8.03 2.80 11.11
N THR A 162 -8.50 4.00 10.82
CA THR A 162 -9.46 4.25 9.75
C THR A 162 -8.89 3.77 8.40
N GLY A 163 -9.73 3.16 7.57
CA GLY A 163 -9.33 2.57 6.28
C GLY A 163 -9.02 1.08 6.34
N MET A 164 -8.89 0.48 7.54
CA MET A 164 -8.70 -0.96 7.65
C MET A 164 -9.93 -1.73 7.18
N LEU A 165 -9.69 -2.80 6.42
CA LEU A 165 -10.69 -3.79 6.02
C LEU A 165 -10.96 -4.75 7.18
N VAL A 166 -12.22 -4.92 7.55
CA VAL A 166 -12.68 -5.85 8.58
C VAL A 166 -13.22 -7.11 7.93
N THR A 167 -12.79 -8.26 8.43
CA THR A 167 -13.28 -9.59 8.03
C THR A 167 -13.67 -10.39 9.27
N GLY A 168 -14.71 -11.20 9.15
CA GLY A 168 -15.31 -11.97 10.24
C GLY A 168 -16.49 -12.79 9.71
N ALA A 169 -17.05 -13.67 10.53
CA ALA A 169 -18.21 -14.45 10.12
C ALA A 169 -19.44 -13.51 10.06
N GLY A 170 -20.13 -13.51 8.92
CA GLY A 170 -21.28 -12.61 8.70
C GLY A 170 -20.91 -11.14 8.43
N VAL A 171 -19.64 -10.74 8.54
CA VAL A 171 -19.19 -9.42 8.10
C VAL A 171 -19.21 -9.39 6.56
N LEU A 172 -19.91 -8.41 5.99
CA LEU A 172 -19.98 -8.24 4.54
C LEU A 172 -18.59 -8.02 3.94
N ALA A 173 -18.34 -8.53 2.74
CA ALA A 173 -17.10 -8.24 2.03
C ALA A 173 -16.93 -6.72 1.80
N ASN A 174 -15.68 -6.25 1.74
CA ASN A 174 -15.36 -4.82 1.54
C ASN A 174 -15.94 -3.90 2.64
N THR A 175 -15.96 -4.38 3.89
CA THR A 175 -16.37 -3.58 5.05
C THR A 175 -15.15 -2.90 5.66
N TYR A 176 -15.10 -1.57 5.63
CA TYR A 176 -13.97 -0.77 6.10
C TYR A 176 -14.33 0.06 7.33
N ILE A 177 -13.36 0.29 8.20
CA ILE A 177 -13.49 1.25 9.30
C ILE A 177 -13.45 2.67 8.74
N THR A 178 -14.48 3.46 9.01
CA THR A 178 -14.61 4.85 8.51
C THR A 178 -14.29 5.89 9.57
N GLY A 179 -14.35 5.52 10.86
CA GLY A 179 -14.02 6.40 11.97
C GLY A 179 -14.18 5.72 13.32
N GLN A 180 -13.55 6.28 14.33
CA GLN A 180 -13.78 5.90 15.73
C GLN A 180 -14.84 6.81 16.34
N LEU A 181 -15.78 6.21 17.08
CA LEU A 181 -16.91 6.90 17.70
C LEU A 181 -16.69 7.10 19.21
N THR A 182 -16.12 6.10 19.88
CA THR A 182 -15.88 6.12 21.34
C THR A 182 -14.60 5.37 21.71
N GLY A 183 -14.16 5.51 22.97
CA GLY A 183 -13.00 4.82 23.51
C GLY A 183 -11.68 5.55 23.29
N THR A 184 -10.56 4.88 23.58
CA THR A 184 -9.22 5.43 23.38
C THR A 184 -8.82 5.30 21.92
N ALA A 185 -8.23 6.34 21.34
CA ALA A 185 -7.83 6.39 19.94
C ALA A 185 -7.07 5.12 19.50
N GLY A 186 -7.62 4.41 18.51
CA GLY A 186 -7.04 3.19 17.94
C GLY A 186 -7.01 1.97 18.86
N SER A 187 -7.82 1.95 19.91
CA SER A 187 -7.89 0.85 20.88
C SER A 187 -9.32 0.27 21.00
N THR A 188 -9.70 -0.26 22.16
CA THR A 188 -11.07 -0.71 22.42
C THR A 188 -12.05 0.48 22.42
N GLY A 189 -13.29 0.21 22.02
CA GLY A 189 -14.31 1.24 21.77
C GLY A 189 -15.21 0.88 20.61
N THR A 190 -15.98 1.85 20.13
CA THR A 190 -16.88 1.68 18.98
C THR A 190 -16.37 2.40 17.74
N TYR A 191 -16.56 1.79 16.57
CA TYR A 191 -16.11 2.27 15.28
C TYR A 191 -17.25 2.24 14.28
N SER A 192 -17.28 3.20 13.35
CA SER A 192 -18.21 3.18 12.22
C SER A 192 -17.64 2.36 11.07
N LEU A 193 -18.53 1.63 10.38
CA LEU A 193 -18.21 0.81 9.22
C LEU A 193 -18.79 1.42 7.94
N SER A 194 -18.17 1.10 6.79
CA SER A 194 -18.63 1.54 5.46
C SER A 194 -19.89 0.81 4.98
N THR A 195 -20.19 -0.35 5.56
CA THR A 195 -21.37 -1.17 5.27
C THR A 195 -22.23 -1.30 6.53
N THR A 196 -23.38 -1.96 6.41
CA THR A 196 -24.26 -2.27 7.55
C THR A 196 -24.38 -3.79 7.71
N PRO A 197 -23.42 -4.46 8.39
CA PRO A 197 -23.47 -5.92 8.61
C PRO A 197 -24.68 -6.40 9.43
N GLY A 198 -25.35 -5.50 10.16
CA GLY A 198 -26.46 -5.86 11.03
C GLY A 198 -25.96 -6.28 12.41
N THR A 199 -26.61 -7.28 13.02
CA THR A 199 -26.24 -7.76 14.36
C THR A 199 -25.40 -9.02 14.24
N ILE A 200 -24.13 -8.92 14.62
CA ILE A 200 -23.20 -10.07 14.72
C ILE A 200 -22.77 -10.17 16.18
N ALA A 201 -22.89 -11.36 16.77
CA ALA A 201 -22.47 -11.61 18.14
C ALA A 201 -20.94 -11.44 18.30
N SER A 202 -20.47 -11.34 19.55
CA SER A 202 -19.03 -11.19 19.79
C SER A 202 -18.25 -12.39 19.28
N GLU A 203 -17.25 -12.14 18.44
CA GLU A 203 -16.40 -13.16 17.84
C GLU A 203 -14.97 -12.63 17.63
N SER A 204 -14.08 -13.50 17.11
CA SER A 204 -12.76 -13.11 16.64
C SER A 204 -12.84 -12.62 15.21
N MET A 205 -12.71 -11.31 15.01
CA MET A 205 -12.63 -10.66 13.70
C MET A 205 -11.18 -10.29 13.37
N ALA A 206 -10.87 -10.08 12.09
CA ALA A 206 -9.58 -9.57 11.65
C ALA A 206 -9.72 -8.18 11.01
N ALA A 207 -8.73 -7.31 11.23
CA ALA A 207 -8.65 -6.03 10.55
C ALA A 207 -7.28 -5.85 9.89
N THR A 208 -7.23 -5.52 8.61
CA THR A 208 -5.96 -5.29 7.90
C THR A 208 -5.98 -3.99 7.10
N ALA A 209 -4.83 -3.32 7.07
CA ALA A 209 -4.60 -2.16 6.21
C ALA A 209 -4.11 -2.54 4.81
N TYR A 210 -4.00 -3.83 4.48
CA TYR A 210 -3.37 -4.29 3.26
C TYR A 210 -4.34 -5.02 2.33
N VAL A 211 -4.18 -4.77 1.03
CA VAL A 211 -4.95 -5.41 -0.03
C VAL A 211 -4.02 -6.11 -1.01
N GLU A 212 -4.40 -7.30 -1.46
CA GLU A 212 -3.64 -8.04 -2.48
C GLU A 212 -3.67 -7.30 -3.81
N THR A 213 -2.53 -7.23 -4.50
CA THR A 213 -2.44 -6.68 -5.85
C THR A 213 -2.16 -7.77 -6.88
N ASN A 214 -2.22 -7.40 -8.16
CA ASN A 214 -1.81 -8.28 -9.26
C ASN A 214 -0.28 -8.45 -9.38
N TYR A 215 0.51 -7.64 -8.66
CA TYR A 215 1.97 -7.69 -8.70
C TYR A 215 2.53 -8.81 -7.82
N VAL A 216 3.68 -9.36 -8.23
CA VAL A 216 4.44 -10.37 -7.49
C VAL A 216 5.90 -9.96 -7.34
N LEU A 217 6.59 -10.53 -6.35
CA LEU A 217 8.02 -10.33 -6.15
C LEU A 217 8.83 -10.90 -7.32
N ALA A 218 9.41 -9.98 -8.09
CA ALA A 218 10.35 -10.04 -9.22
C ALA A 218 11.69 -10.75 -9.02
N GLY A 219 12.34 -10.37 -7.93
CA GLY A 219 13.79 -10.46 -7.87
C GLY A 219 14.37 -9.39 -6.95
N PHE A 220 15.60 -9.61 -6.53
CA PHE A 220 16.37 -8.62 -5.77
C PHE A 220 17.34 -7.85 -6.69
N SER A 221 17.89 -6.77 -6.15
CA SER A 221 19.02 -6.08 -6.76
C SER A 221 20.29 -6.93 -6.71
N ASN A 222 21.31 -6.56 -7.49
CA ASN A 222 22.59 -7.26 -7.46
C ASN A 222 23.23 -7.11 -6.06
N GLY A 223 23.52 -8.23 -5.40
CA GLY A 223 23.98 -8.23 -4.00
C GLY A 223 22.90 -7.90 -2.96
N GLY A 224 21.64 -7.69 -3.39
CA GLY A 224 20.51 -7.46 -2.51
C GLY A 224 20.10 -8.72 -1.75
N THR A 225 19.66 -8.54 -0.52
CA THR A 225 19.22 -9.62 0.38
C THR A 225 17.71 -9.63 0.61
N GLY A 226 17.01 -8.66 0.04
CA GLY A 226 15.60 -8.39 0.29
C GLY A 226 15.37 -7.77 1.67
N ALA A 227 16.37 -7.10 2.24
CA ALA A 227 16.23 -6.42 3.53
C ALA A 227 15.24 -5.25 3.46
N VAL A 228 14.76 -4.82 4.64
CA VAL A 228 13.91 -3.62 4.74
C VAL A 228 14.65 -2.41 4.19
N GLY A 229 13.98 -1.64 3.34
CA GLY A 229 14.52 -0.45 2.68
C GLY A 229 15.26 -0.72 1.37
N GLU A 230 15.57 -1.98 1.04
CA GLU A 230 16.16 -2.31 -0.26
C GLU A 230 15.15 -2.18 -1.41
N LEU A 231 15.67 -1.87 -2.61
CA LEU A 231 14.87 -1.94 -3.83
C LEU A 231 14.77 -3.38 -4.32
N VAL A 232 13.54 -3.80 -4.61
CA VAL A 232 13.20 -5.09 -5.19
C VAL A 232 12.43 -4.90 -6.48
N LYS A 233 12.48 -5.90 -7.35
CA LYS A 233 11.69 -5.90 -8.58
C LYS A 233 10.29 -6.41 -8.27
N ILE A 234 9.26 -5.79 -8.83
CA ILE A 234 7.90 -6.31 -8.88
C ILE A 234 7.47 -6.43 -10.32
N THR A 235 6.61 -7.41 -10.63
CA THR A 235 6.10 -7.66 -11.98
C THR A 235 4.65 -8.09 -11.95
N THR A 236 3.92 -7.84 -13.04
CA THR A 236 2.65 -8.49 -13.35
C THR A 236 2.79 -9.64 -14.38
N GLY A 237 3.97 -9.81 -14.98
CA GLY A 237 4.27 -10.81 -16.00
C GLY A 237 5.01 -12.05 -15.46
N GLY A 238 4.82 -13.21 -16.09
CA GLY A 238 5.52 -14.45 -15.75
C GLY A 238 5.01 -15.15 -14.49
N LYS A 239 3.76 -15.64 -14.57
CA LYS A 239 3.18 -16.58 -13.60
C LYS A 239 3.93 -17.91 -13.62
#